data_AF-A0A7S9DWB1-F1
#
_entry.id   AF-A0A7S9DWB1-F1
#
_cell.length_a   1.000
_cell.length_b   1.000
_cell.length_c   1.000
_cell.angle_alpha   90.00
_cell.angle_beta   90.00
_cell.angle_gamma   90.00
#
_symmetry.space_group_name_H-M   'P 1'
#
loop_
_entity.id
_entity.type
_entity.pdbx_description
1 polymer ?
#
loop_
_entity_poly.entity_id
_entity_poly.type
_entity_poly.pdbx_seq_one_letter_code
_entity_poly.pdbx_strand_id
1 'polypeptide(L)'
;MKKSAIFGAFALLASSQASASYIETVTGADMTDMSVTVTYSDASTETLLWQTLATDPGPDYQEGFVGGVFGSDWSLVQQGNTISETPADASLPLGLWTFDFEFTGVGIQSIFIDAFAGNVVFDTAEGDASANGSGPGRGYLDDVDFAVASYTNNVEDELFGGLLINGISDELFAQSGTLEFLIDTDMVAVSAPATASIFALGLAFIGFGRKKNA
;
A
#
# COMPACT_ATOMS: atom_id res chain seq x y z
N MET A 1 14.05 -32.79 34.63
CA MET A 1 13.60 -32.18 33.37
C MET A 1 12.17 -31.65 33.50
N LYS A 2 11.88 -30.57 34.24
CA LYS A 2 10.45 -30.27 34.57
C LYS A 2 10.02 -28.80 34.68
N LYS A 3 10.88 -27.79 34.47
CA LYS A 3 10.46 -26.36 34.54
C LYS A 3 10.91 -25.54 33.33
N SER A 4 12.14 -25.75 32.87
CA SER A 4 12.71 -25.05 31.71
C SER A 4 12.01 -25.37 30.38
N ALA A 5 11.51 -26.59 30.18
CA ALA A 5 10.79 -26.96 28.96
C ALA A 5 9.39 -26.31 28.85
N ILE A 6 8.73 -26.06 29.99
CA ILE A 6 7.40 -25.43 30.03
C ILE A 6 7.50 -23.94 29.70
N PHE A 7 8.51 -23.25 30.22
CA PHE A 7 8.77 -21.84 29.86
C PHE A 7 9.14 -21.66 28.38
N GLY A 8 9.88 -22.61 27.80
CA GLY A 8 10.16 -22.63 26.36
C GLY A 8 8.89 -22.78 25.52
N ALA A 9 7.98 -23.68 25.92
CA ALA A 9 6.70 -23.88 25.24
C ALA A 9 5.76 -22.65 25.34
N PHE A 10 5.72 -21.98 26.49
CA PHE A 10 4.96 -20.73 26.66
C PHE A 10 5.52 -19.57 25.84
N ALA A 11 6.85 -19.46 25.73
CA ALA A 11 7.49 -18.45 24.88
C ALA A 11 7.17 -18.66 23.39
N LEU A 12 7.17 -19.92 22.93
CA LEU A 12 6.80 -20.28 21.55
C LEU A 12 5.32 -19.98 21.24
N LEU A 13 4.41 -20.30 22.17
CA LEU A 13 2.97 -20.03 22.02
C LEU A 13 2.63 -18.53 22.12
N ALA A 14 3.40 -17.74 22.87
CA ALA A 14 3.22 -16.29 22.93
C ALA A 14 3.79 -15.59 21.69
N SER A 15 4.84 -16.14 21.06
CA SER A 15 5.41 -15.58 19.83
C SER A 15 4.54 -15.79 18.59
N SER A 16 3.59 -16.72 18.61
CA SER A 16 2.66 -16.96 17.48
C SER A 16 1.45 -16.03 17.45
N GLN A 17 1.34 -15.09 18.41
CA GLN A 17 0.24 -14.12 18.49
C GLN A 17 0.65 -12.72 17.97
N ALA A 18 1.83 -12.56 17.37
CA ALA A 18 2.21 -11.32 16.72
C ALA A 18 1.40 -11.20 15.41
N SER A 19 0.39 -10.33 15.40
CA SER A 19 -0.30 -9.92 14.18
C SER A 19 0.55 -8.85 13.49
N ALA A 20 0.63 -8.89 12.17
CA ALA A 20 1.21 -7.77 11.42
C ALA A 20 0.35 -6.52 11.72
N SER A 21 1.01 -5.42 12.04
CA SER A 21 0.33 -4.12 12.14
C SER A 21 0.36 -3.48 10.75
N TYR A 22 -0.59 -2.63 10.43
CA TYR A 22 -0.50 -1.77 9.24
C TYR A 22 -0.05 -0.36 9.64
N ILE A 23 0.50 0.37 8.67
CA ILE A 23 0.80 1.80 8.76
C ILE A 23 -0.22 2.50 7.87
N GLU A 24 -1.13 3.25 8.50
CA GLU A 24 -2.29 3.93 7.87
C GLU A 24 -1.92 5.24 7.15
N THR A 25 -0.69 5.71 7.34
CA THR A 25 -0.20 6.95 6.74
C THR A 25 0.81 6.59 5.69
N VAL A 26 0.32 6.40 4.46
CA VAL A 26 1.13 6.05 3.30
C VAL A 26 1.03 7.16 2.28
N THR A 27 2.18 7.56 1.76
CA THR A 27 2.34 8.52 0.68
C THR A 27 3.01 7.87 -0.52
N GLY A 28 3.00 8.57 -1.66
CA GLY A 28 3.65 8.11 -2.87
C GLY A 28 5.15 7.91 -2.68
N ALA A 29 5.77 8.65 -1.76
CA ALA A 29 7.19 8.46 -1.43
C ALA A 29 7.48 7.07 -0.81
N ASP A 30 6.50 6.47 -0.12
CA ASP A 30 6.64 5.23 0.64
C ASP A 30 6.46 3.97 -0.23
N MET A 31 5.87 4.12 -1.42
CA MET A 31 5.48 3.05 -2.34
C MET A 31 6.62 2.49 -3.21
N THR A 32 7.88 2.66 -2.78
CA THR A 32 9.02 2.14 -3.54
C THR A 32 8.89 0.63 -3.74
N ASP A 33 9.33 0.13 -4.89
CA ASP A 33 9.25 -1.28 -5.32
C ASP A 33 7.85 -1.77 -5.72
N MET A 34 6.80 -0.95 -5.61
CA MET A 34 5.55 -1.22 -6.33
C MET A 34 5.80 -1.25 -7.84
N SER A 35 5.01 -2.03 -8.57
CA SER A 35 5.09 -2.04 -10.03
C SER A 35 3.78 -1.63 -10.68
N VAL A 36 3.89 -0.87 -11.77
CA VAL A 36 2.76 -0.40 -12.56
C VAL A 36 2.94 -0.95 -13.96
N THR A 37 1.93 -1.67 -14.43
CA THR A 37 1.89 -2.27 -15.77
C THR A 37 0.76 -1.66 -16.57
N VAL A 38 1.10 -0.98 -17.65
CA VAL A 38 0.13 -0.52 -18.64
C VAL A 38 0.01 -1.57 -19.74
N THR A 39 -1.22 -1.94 -20.09
CA THR A 39 -1.52 -2.74 -21.27
C THR A 39 -2.14 -1.85 -22.33
N TYR A 40 -1.54 -1.85 -23.51
CA TYR A 40 -1.99 -1.07 -24.64
C TYR A 40 -3.07 -1.84 -25.45
N SER A 41 -3.84 -1.12 -26.25
CA SER A 41 -4.90 -1.67 -27.11
C SER A 41 -4.40 -2.69 -28.16
N ASP A 42 -3.10 -2.73 -28.45
CA ASP A 42 -2.47 -3.75 -29.29
C ASP A 42 -1.95 -4.98 -28.51
N ALA A 43 -2.29 -5.06 -27.21
CA ALA A 43 -1.87 -6.06 -26.23
C ALA A 43 -0.37 -6.05 -25.87
N SER A 44 0.39 -5.04 -26.31
CA SER A 44 1.71 -4.79 -25.74
C SER A 44 1.59 -4.27 -24.31
N THR A 45 2.67 -4.42 -23.53
CA THR A 45 2.69 -4.01 -22.13
C THR A 45 3.98 -3.29 -21.79
N GLU A 46 3.90 -2.29 -20.92
CA GLU A 46 5.05 -1.66 -20.28
C GLU A 46 4.91 -1.75 -18.75
N THR A 47 5.91 -2.30 -18.09
CA THR A 47 5.97 -2.40 -16.63
C THR A 47 7.11 -1.55 -16.09
N LEU A 48 6.80 -0.66 -15.16
CA LEU A 48 7.76 0.22 -14.50
C LEU A 48 7.70 0.04 -12.99
N LEU A 49 8.84 0.29 -12.34
CA LEU A 49 8.94 0.27 -10.88
C LEU A 49 8.76 1.68 -10.33
N TRP A 50 7.95 1.78 -9.29
CA TRP A 50 7.64 3.00 -8.58
C TRP A 50 8.87 3.60 -7.92
N GLN A 51 8.99 4.92 -7.98
CA GLN A 51 10.11 5.68 -7.44
C GLN A 51 9.62 6.81 -6.56
N THR A 52 10.37 7.08 -5.49
CA THR A 52 10.24 8.32 -4.72
C THR A 52 10.72 9.50 -5.57
N LEU A 53 9.87 10.52 -5.72
CA LEU A 53 10.14 11.73 -6.49
C LEU A 53 10.47 12.92 -5.58
N ALA A 54 9.76 13.04 -4.45
CA ALA A 54 9.98 14.11 -3.48
C ALA A 54 9.69 13.61 -2.04
N THR A 55 10.41 14.18 -1.08
CA THR A 55 10.26 13.91 0.36
C THR A 55 10.37 15.21 1.15
N ASP A 56 9.51 16.18 0.83
CA ASP A 56 9.44 17.46 1.54
C ASP A 56 8.37 17.40 2.64
N PRO A 57 8.73 17.45 3.93
CA PRO A 57 7.77 17.48 5.02
C PRO A 57 7.13 18.86 5.24
N GLY A 58 7.51 19.87 4.45
CA GLY A 58 7.06 21.25 4.60
C GLY A 58 5.57 21.48 4.28
N PRO A 59 5.02 20.94 3.17
CA PRO A 59 3.61 21.07 2.85
C PRO A 59 2.70 20.32 3.83
N ASP A 60 1.54 20.92 4.13
CA ASP A 60 0.51 20.27 4.95
C ASP A 60 -0.01 19.00 4.28
N TYR A 61 -0.60 18.11 5.08
CA TYR A 61 -1.18 16.83 4.62
C TYR A 61 -0.21 15.93 3.84
N GLN A 62 1.09 16.13 4.07
CA GLN A 62 2.18 15.37 3.43
C GLN A 62 2.26 15.56 1.92
N GLU A 63 1.70 16.64 1.38
CA GLU A 63 1.68 16.93 -0.06
C GLU A 63 3.08 17.11 -0.69
N GLY A 64 4.12 17.28 0.12
CA GLY A 64 5.51 17.29 -0.37
C GLY A 64 6.14 15.90 -0.50
N PHE A 65 5.44 14.84 -0.11
CA PHE A 65 5.83 13.45 -0.34
C PHE A 65 5.16 12.94 -1.62
N VAL A 66 5.98 12.67 -2.63
CA VAL A 66 5.51 12.33 -3.97
C VAL A 66 6.27 11.11 -4.47
N GLY A 67 5.56 10.20 -5.12
CA GLY A 67 6.15 9.10 -5.86
C GLY A 67 5.41 8.82 -7.15
N GLY A 68 6.02 8.03 -8.03
CA GLY A 68 5.39 7.66 -9.28
C GLY A 68 6.28 6.88 -10.24
N VAL A 69 5.76 6.70 -11.44
CA VAL A 69 6.43 6.11 -12.60
C VAL A 69 6.24 7.00 -13.83
N PHE A 70 7.23 6.99 -14.72
CA PHE A 70 7.21 7.74 -15.98
C PHE A 70 7.59 6.81 -17.12
N GLY A 71 6.61 6.46 -17.94
CA GLY A 71 6.81 5.76 -19.20
C GLY A 71 7.16 6.72 -20.32
N SER A 72 7.11 6.20 -21.55
CA SER A 72 7.43 7.01 -22.73
C SER A 72 6.32 8.00 -23.10
N ASP A 73 5.08 7.61 -22.87
CA ASP A 73 3.87 8.33 -23.27
C ASP A 73 2.80 8.35 -22.17
N TRP A 74 3.14 7.90 -20.96
CA TRP A 74 2.26 7.92 -19.80
C TRP A 74 3.04 8.13 -18.51
N SER A 75 2.34 8.55 -17.46
CA SER A 75 2.87 8.56 -16.09
C SER A 75 1.77 8.27 -15.09
N LEU A 76 2.14 7.73 -13.93
CA LEU A 76 1.28 7.61 -12.77
C LEU A 76 2.01 8.21 -11.57
N VAL A 77 1.39 9.19 -10.91
CA VAL A 77 1.96 9.89 -9.76
C VAL A 77 0.96 9.85 -8.61
N GLN A 78 1.46 9.61 -7.40
CA GLN A 78 0.69 9.84 -6.18
C GLN A 78 1.39 10.92 -5.36
N GLN A 79 0.61 11.90 -4.91
CA GLN A 79 1.06 13.01 -4.09
C GLN A 79 0.24 13.08 -2.80
N GLY A 80 0.92 13.17 -1.65
CA GLY A 80 0.26 13.34 -0.36
C GLY A 80 -0.17 12.05 0.32
N ASN A 81 -0.97 12.17 1.38
CA ASN A 81 -1.51 11.01 2.10
C ASN A 81 -2.67 10.35 1.34
N THR A 82 -2.58 9.03 1.12
CA THR A 82 -3.47 8.25 0.23
C THR A 82 -4.92 8.14 0.71
N ILE A 83 -5.17 8.22 2.02
CA ILE A 83 -6.55 8.26 2.55
C ILE A 83 -7.39 9.42 2.01
N SER A 84 -6.69 10.45 1.51
CA SER A 84 -7.22 11.65 0.90
C SER A 84 -8.06 12.50 1.85
N GLU A 85 -7.67 13.76 1.99
CA GLU A 85 -8.42 14.77 2.73
C GLU A 85 -8.92 15.85 1.78
N THR A 86 -10.12 16.39 2.05
CA THR A 86 -10.62 17.58 1.36
C THR A 86 -10.78 18.70 2.39
N PRO A 87 -9.72 19.46 2.66
CA PRO A 87 -9.80 20.63 3.54
C PRO A 87 -10.88 21.60 3.06
N ALA A 88 -11.52 22.31 3.99
CA ALA A 88 -12.64 23.21 3.69
C ALA A 88 -12.29 24.37 2.73
N ASP A 89 -11.00 24.66 2.59
CA ASP A 89 -10.42 25.71 1.73
C ASP A 89 -9.73 25.16 0.47
N ALA A 90 -9.69 23.84 0.29
CA ALA A 90 -9.11 23.21 -0.88
C ALA A 90 -10.11 23.14 -2.04
N SER A 91 -9.65 23.48 -3.25
CA SER A 91 -10.46 23.36 -4.48
C SER A 91 -10.52 21.93 -5.03
N LEU A 92 -9.60 21.07 -4.61
CA LEU A 92 -9.46 19.68 -5.02
C LEU A 92 -9.13 18.82 -3.79
N PRO A 93 -9.47 17.52 -3.81
CA PRO A 93 -8.98 16.59 -2.80
C PRO A 93 -7.44 16.49 -2.83
N LEU A 94 -6.84 16.36 -1.65
CA LEU A 94 -5.42 16.08 -1.44
C LEU A 94 -5.18 14.57 -1.48
N GLY A 95 -3.94 14.10 -1.60
CA GLY A 95 -3.67 12.64 -1.66
C GLY A 95 -3.90 12.00 -3.03
N LEU A 96 -3.98 12.81 -4.09
CA LEU A 96 -4.48 12.39 -5.40
C LEU A 96 -3.51 11.44 -6.13
N TRP A 97 -4.10 10.48 -6.85
CA TRP A 97 -3.41 9.73 -7.89
C TRP A 97 -3.73 10.33 -9.25
N THR A 98 -2.71 10.66 -10.03
CA THR A 98 -2.85 11.25 -11.37
C THR A 98 -2.19 10.35 -12.39
N PHE A 99 -3.00 9.81 -13.30
CA PHE A 99 -2.52 9.11 -14.48
C PHE A 99 -2.63 10.03 -15.70
N ASP A 100 -1.51 10.30 -16.35
CA ASP A 100 -1.46 11.08 -17.59
C ASP A 100 -1.08 10.19 -18.76
N PHE A 101 -1.71 10.40 -19.91
CA PHE A 101 -1.41 9.70 -21.15
C PHE A 101 -1.40 10.65 -22.36
N GLU A 102 -0.34 10.57 -23.16
CA GLU A 102 -0.18 11.28 -24.41
C GLU A 102 -0.26 10.27 -25.58
N PHE A 103 -1.33 10.32 -26.37
CA PHE A 103 -1.55 9.35 -27.43
C PHE A 103 -0.50 9.43 -28.54
N THR A 104 0.23 8.33 -28.73
CA THR A 104 1.27 8.18 -29.75
C THR A 104 0.86 7.31 -30.95
N GLY A 105 -0.37 6.79 -30.96
CA GLY A 105 -0.91 5.95 -32.04
C GLY A 105 -1.57 4.65 -31.57
N VAL A 106 -1.35 4.25 -30.32
CA VAL A 106 -1.95 3.07 -29.68
C VAL A 106 -2.56 3.53 -28.35
N GLY A 107 -3.85 3.23 -28.10
CA GLY A 107 -4.53 3.62 -26.87
C GLY A 107 -4.17 2.72 -25.68
N ILE A 108 -4.56 3.12 -24.47
CA ILE A 108 -4.43 2.33 -23.25
C ILE A 108 -5.66 1.47 -23.04
N GLN A 109 -5.46 0.17 -22.89
CA GLN A 109 -6.51 -0.78 -22.54
C GLN A 109 -6.73 -0.82 -21.02
N SER A 110 -5.65 -0.96 -20.25
CA SER A 110 -5.72 -1.12 -18.80
C SER A 110 -4.47 -0.68 -18.07
N ILE A 111 -4.61 -0.36 -16.79
CA ILE A 111 -3.52 -0.12 -15.84
C ILE A 111 -3.63 -1.16 -14.73
N PHE A 112 -2.56 -1.90 -14.47
CA PHE A 112 -2.44 -2.80 -13.33
C PHE A 112 -1.36 -2.30 -12.38
N ILE A 113 -1.69 -2.16 -11.10
CA ILE A 113 -0.77 -1.75 -10.04
C ILE A 113 -0.59 -2.95 -9.10
N ASP A 114 0.63 -3.48 -9.03
CA ASP A 114 1.06 -4.46 -8.03
C ASP A 114 1.71 -3.72 -6.86
N ALA A 115 0.91 -3.46 -5.83
CA ALA A 115 1.31 -2.73 -4.64
C ALA A 115 2.01 -3.64 -3.62
N PHE A 116 1.69 -4.93 -3.62
CA PHE A 116 2.21 -5.86 -2.62
C PHE A 116 3.72 -6.08 -2.74
N ALA A 117 4.27 -5.92 -3.95
CA ALA A 117 5.72 -5.90 -4.17
C ALA A 117 6.44 -4.81 -3.33
N GLY A 118 5.80 -3.66 -3.11
CA GLY A 118 6.26 -2.58 -2.24
C GLY A 118 5.82 -2.72 -0.78
N ASN A 119 5.23 -3.86 -0.39
CA ASN A 119 4.54 -4.07 0.90
C ASN A 119 3.37 -3.11 1.14
N VAL A 120 2.73 -2.66 0.07
CA VAL A 120 1.55 -1.79 0.12
C VAL A 120 0.31 -2.60 -0.23
N VAL A 121 -0.82 -2.28 0.40
CA VAL A 121 -2.13 -2.85 0.13
C VAL A 121 -3.14 -1.73 -0.07
N PHE A 122 -4.13 -1.98 -0.91
CA PHE A 122 -5.26 -1.09 -1.14
C PHE A 122 -6.39 -1.45 -0.18
N ASP A 123 -6.95 -0.43 0.46
CA ASP A 123 -8.16 -0.57 1.27
C ASP A 123 -9.41 -0.41 0.38
N THR A 124 -10.44 -1.19 0.65
CA THR A 124 -11.72 -1.19 -0.07
C THR A 124 -12.92 -0.86 0.80
N ALA A 125 -12.77 -0.80 2.12
CA ALA A 125 -13.87 -0.58 3.05
C ALA A 125 -13.92 0.87 3.54
N GLU A 126 -14.81 1.66 2.93
CA GLU A 126 -15.02 3.05 3.34
C GLU A 126 -15.54 3.15 4.78
N GLY A 127 -14.71 3.68 5.69
CA GLY A 127 -15.10 3.96 7.07
C GLY A 127 -15.27 2.76 7.99
N ASP A 128 -14.90 1.54 7.55
CA ASP A 128 -14.84 0.36 8.41
C ASP A 128 -13.42 0.19 8.95
N ALA A 129 -13.25 0.38 10.25
CA ALA A 129 -12.00 0.04 10.90
C ALA A 129 -12.00 -1.46 11.18
N SER A 130 -11.54 -2.23 10.20
CA SER A 130 -11.36 -3.66 10.35
C SER A 130 -10.47 -3.96 11.56
N ALA A 131 -10.74 -5.07 12.25
CA ALA A 131 -9.99 -5.46 13.45
C ALA A 131 -8.56 -5.97 13.14
N ASN A 132 -8.09 -5.80 11.91
CA ASN A 132 -6.76 -6.10 11.38
C ASN A 132 -5.74 -4.96 11.66
N GLY A 133 -6.21 -3.76 11.98
CA GLY A 133 -5.35 -2.60 12.27
C GLY A 133 -4.95 -1.75 11.07
N SER A 134 -5.62 -1.84 9.92
CA SER A 134 -5.57 -0.85 8.81
C SER A 134 -6.32 0.44 9.15
N GLY A 135 -7.28 0.37 10.08
CA GLY A 135 -8.12 1.52 10.36
C GLY A 135 -9.20 1.71 9.29
N PRO A 136 -9.92 2.83 9.30
CA PRO A 136 -10.98 3.09 8.32
C PRO A 136 -10.39 3.56 7.00
N GLY A 137 -10.55 2.79 5.93
CA GLY A 137 -10.02 3.16 4.63
C GLY A 137 -11.00 3.81 3.67
N ARG A 138 -10.62 3.81 2.39
CA ARG A 138 -11.42 4.32 1.26
C ARG A 138 -11.14 3.50 -0.01
N GLY A 139 -12.21 2.97 -0.59
CA GLY A 139 -12.16 2.35 -1.92
C GLY A 139 -11.91 3.33 -3.06
N TYR A 140 -11.69 2.78 -4.25
CA TYR A 140 -11.44 3.54 -5.47
C TYR A 140 -12.58 4.51 -5.80
N LEU A 141 -12.22 5.77 -6.05
CA LEU A 141 -13.11 6.83 -6.50
C LEU A 141 -12.39 7.67 -7.56
N ASP A 142 -12.95 7.81 -8.74
CA ASP A 142 -12.39 8.61 -9.84
C ASP A 142 -13.21 9.88 -10.10
N ASP A 143 -12.64 10.77 -10.92
CA ASP A 143 -13.31 11.99 -11.40
C ASP A 143 -14.12 11.77 -12.70
N VAL A 144 -14.07 10.57 -13.27
CA VAL A 144 -14.63 10.24 -14.59
C VAL A 144 -15.49 8.97 -14.59
N ASP A 145 -16.69 9.06 -15.16
CA ASP A 145 -17.67 7.95 -15.22
C ASP A 145 -17.32 6.84 -16.25
N PHE A 146 -16.06 6.70 -16.69
CA PHE A 146 -15.67 5.70 -17.71
C PHE A 146 -14.62 4.69 -17.28
N ALA A 147 -14.02 4.83 -16.09
CA ALA A 147 -13.07 3.85 -15.57
C ALA A 147 -13.77 2.88 -14.59
N VAL A 148 -13.23 1.67 -14.50
CA VAL A 148 -13.69 0.61 -13.59
C VAL A 148 -12.48 0.00 -12.92
N ALA A 149 -12.46 0.09 -11.60
CA ALA A 149 -11.49 -0.58 -10.76
C ALA A 149 -11.93 -1.98 -10.36
N SER A 150 -10.97 -2.90 -10.30
CA SER A 150 -11.13 -4.24 -9.76
C SER A 150 -9.90 -4.64 -8.95
N TYR A 151 -10.13 -5.37 -7.87
CA TYR A 151 -9.10 -5.72 -6.90
C TYR A 151 -8.67 -7.17 -7.03
N THR A 152 -7.39 -7.43 -6.79
CA THR A 152 -6.78 -8.76 -6.89
C THR A 152 -5.80 -9.00 -5.73
N ASN A 153 -5.40 -10.25 -5.52
CA ASN A 153 -4.46 -10.63 -4.47
C ASN A 153 -4.94 -10.20 -3.07
N ASN A 154 -6.08 -10.74 -2.63
CA ASN A 154 -6.59 -10.49 -1.28
C ASN A 154 -5.56 -10.94 -0.23
N VAL A 155 -5.13 -9.99 0.60
CA VAL A 155 -4.10 -10.21 1.63
C VAL A 155 -4.78 -10.58 2.93
N GLU A 156 -5.73 -9.74 3.36
CA GLU A 156 -6.49 -9.91 4.59
C GLU A 156 -7.79 -9.11 4.46
N ASP A 157 -8.93 -9.76 4.72
CA ASP A 157 -10.26 -9.14 4.72
C ASP A 157 -10.57 -8.26 3.47
N GLU A 158 -10.64 -6.96 3.64
CA GLU A 158 -10.85 -5.88 2.66
C GLU A 158 -9.57 -5.36 1.98
N LEU A 159 -8.39 -5.83 2.37
CA LEU A 159 -7.08 -5.36 1.89
C LEU A 159 -6.58 -6.20 0.71
N PHE A 160 -6.18 -5.52 -0.36
CA PHE A 160 -5.77 -6.15 -1.62
C PHE A 160 -4.39 -5.67 -2.08
N GLY A 161 -3.57 -6.60 -2.56
CA GLY A 161 -2.23 -6.31 -3.05
C GLY A 161 -2.17 -5.78 -4.48
N GLY A 162 -3.26 -5.84 -5.24
CA GLY A 162 -3.28 -5.42 -6.64
C GLY A 162 -4.57 -4.72 -7.06
N LEU A 163 -4.43 -3.70 -7.90
CA LEU A 163 -5.51 -2.91 -8.48
C LEU A 163 -5.43 -2.97 -10.01
N LEU A 164 -6.54 -3.30 -10.66
CA LEU A 164 -6.69 -3.23 -12.12
C LEU A 164 -7.75 -2.18 -12.48
N ILE A 165 -7.35 -1.20 -13.28
CA ILE A 165 -8.21 -0.14 -13.81
C ILE A 165 -8.39 -0.36 -15.31
N ASN A 166 -9.64 -0.45 -15.78
CA ASN A 166 -10.00 -0.62 -17.19
C ASN A 166 -11.05 0.41 -17.59
N GLY A 167 -11.23 0.65 -18.88
CA GLY A 167 -12.36 1.43 -19.37
C GLY A 167 -13.65 0.60 -19.51
N ILE A 168 -14.81 1.25 -19.35
CA ILE A 168 -16.14 0.64 -19.57
C ILE A 168 -16.29 0.15 -21.02
N SER A 169 -15.61 0.78 -21.97
CA SER A 169 -15.61 0.42 -23.40
C SER A 169 -14.44 -0.47 -23.82
N ASP A 170 -13.86 -1.24 -22.91
CA ASP A 170 -12.68 -2.10 -23.11
C ASP A 170 -11.35 -1.36 -23.41
N GLU A 171 -11.38 -0.03 -23.44
CA GLU A 171 -10.22 0.86 -23.52
C GLU A 171 -10.34 1.95 -22.46
N LEU A 172 -9.29 2.12 -21.65
CA LEU A 172 -9.20 3.21 -20.68
C LEU A 172 -8.99 4.55 -21.39
N PHE A 173 -8.10 4.60 -22.39
CA PHE A 173 -7.85 5.79 -23.19
C PHE A 173 -7.68 5.46 -24.68
N ALA A 174 -8.63 5.91 -25.50
CA ALA A 174 -8.51 5.87 -26.96
C ALA A 174 -7.69 7.04 -27.54
N GLN A 175 -7.43 8.08 -26.74
CA GLN A 175 -6.73 9.31 -27.09
C GLN A 175 -6.08 9.92 -25.83
N SER A 176 -5.29 10.99 -25.97
CA SER A 176 -4.66 11.65 -24.82
C SER A 176 -5.69 12.07 -23.77
N GLY A 177 -5.32 11.93 -22.51
CA GLY A 177 -6.18 12.28 -21.38
C GLY A 177 -5.48 12.13 -20.05
N THR A 178 -6.19 12.55 -19.01
CA THR A 178 -5.79 12.45 -17.61
C THR A 178 -6.91 11.72 -16.87
N LEU A 179 -6.55 10.84 -15.95
CA LEU A 179 -7.44 10.18 -15.00
C LEU A 179 -6.96 10.54 -13.60
N GLU A 180 -7.81 11.20 -12.82
CA GLU A 180 -7.55 11.49 -11.43
C GLU A 180 -8.41 10.58 -10.55
N PHE A 181 -7.80 9.96 -9.55
CA PHE A 181 -8.52 9.08 -8.65
C PHE A 181 -7.96 9.11 -7.23
N LEU A 182 -8.80 8.65 -6.31
CA LEU A 182 -8.53 8.50 -4.90
C LEU A 182 -8.63 7.03 -4.55
N ILE A 183 -7.65 6.56 -3.79
CA ILE A 183 -7.66 5.24 -3.20
C ILE A 183 -6.74 5.25 -2.00
N ASP A 184 -7.22 4.69 -0.90
CA ASP A 184 -6.43 4.55 0.30
C ASP A 184 -5.48 3.36 0.21
N THR A 185 -4.31 3.52 0.82
CA THR A 185 -3.32 2.47 0.89
C THR A 185 -2.68 2.38 2.25
N ASP A 186 -2.44 1.15 2.68
CA ASP A 186 -1.70 0.85 3.89
C ASP A 186 -0.39 0.14 3.59
N MET A 187 0.59 0.33 4.47
CA MET A 187 1.83 -0.43 4.39
C MET A 187 1.81 -1.56 5.42
N VAL A 188 2.12 -2.77 4.96
CA VAL A 188 2.29 -3.94 5.81
C VAL A 188 3.50 -3.70 6.72
N ALA A 189 3.27 -3.41 8.00
CA ALA A 189 4.37 -3.27 8.93
C ALA A 189 4.99 -4.65 9.18
N VAL A 190 6.23 -4.81 8.74
CA VAL A 190 7.02 -5.98 9.13
C VAL A 190 7.20 -5.93 10.64
N SER A 191 6.46 -6.79 11.33
CA SER A 191 6.53 -6.94 12.79
C SER A 191 7.99 -7.12 13.19
N ALA A 192 8.55 -6.20 14.00
CA ALA A 192 9.82 -6.47 14.67
C ALA A 192 9.68 -7.84 15.35
N PRO A 193 10.57 -8.82 15.12
CA PRO A 193 10.31 -10.18 15.54
C PRO A 193 10.09 -10.21 17.05
N ALA A 194 8.85 -10.41 17.50
CA ALA A 194 8.53 -10.58 18.92
C ALA A 194 9.36 -11.75 19.51
N THR A 195 9.80 -12.67 18.65
CA THR A 195 10.77 -13.72 18.95
C THR A 195 12.07 -13.19 19.55
N ALA A 196 12.63 -12.06 19.12
CA ALA A 196 13.86 -11.51 19.70
C ALA A 196 13.64 -11.04 21.16
N SER A 197 12.54 -10.31 21.39
CA SER A 197 12.17 -9.80 22.72
C SER A 197 11.77 -10.93 23.69
N ILE A 198 11.00 -11.90 23.20
CA ILE A 198 10.56 -13.07 23.97
C ILE A 198 11.74 -14.03 24.24
N PHE A 199 12.65 -14.21 23.28
CA PHE A 199 13.89 -14.96 23.47
C PHE A 199 14.81 -14.28 24.48
N ALA A 200 14.95 -12.95 24.42
CA ALA A 200 15.71 -12.17 25.40
C ALA A 200 15.10 -12.28 26.82
N LEU A 201 13.77 -12.18 26.95
CA LEU A 201 13.06 -12.44 28.21
C LEU A 201 13.27 -13.88 28.71
N GLY A 202 13.16 -14.87 27.83
CA GLY A 202 13.42 -16.28 28.14
C GLY A 202 14.85 -16.51 28.66
N LEU A 203 15.85 -15.89 28.02
CA LEU A 203 17.24 -15.92 28.47
C LEU A 203 17.44 -15.22 29.81
N ALA A 204 16.79 -14.08 30.04
CA ALA A 204 16.86 -13.35 31.31
C ALA A 204 16.32 -14.20 32.46
N PHE A 205 15.16 -14.87 32.29
CA PHE A 205 14.59 -15.75 33.32
C PHE A 205 15.46 -16.99 33.60
N ILE A 206 16.14 -17.54 32.59
CA ILE A 206 17.12 -18.63 32.78
C ILE A 206 18.36 -18.13 33.54
N GLY A 207 18.82 -16.90 33.26
CA GLY A 207 19.94 -16.26 33.93
C GLY A 207 19.69 -16.00 35.42
N PHE A 208 18.51 -15.49 35.79
CA PHE A 208 18.14 -15.26 37.19
C PHE A 208 17.90 -16.55 37.97
N GLY A 209 17.45 -17.63 37.31
CA GLY A 209 17.28 -18.94 37.94
C GLY A 209 18.57 -19.65 38.35
N ARG A 210 19.72 -19.27 37.78
CA ARG A 210 21.03 -19.88 38.09
C ARG A 210 21.71 -19.32 39.35
N LYS A 211 21.33 -18.13 39.84
CA LYS A 211 21.99 -17.47 41.00
C LYS A 211 21.66 -18.04 42.39
N LYS A 212 20.92 -19.15 42.50
CA LYS A 212 20.53 -19.74 43.81
C LYS A 212 21.45 -20.87 44.32
N ASN A 213 22.51 -21.24 43.61
CA ASN A 213 23.45 -22.28 44.04
C ASN A 213 24.91 -21.80 43.99
N ALA A 214 25.25 -20.77 44.77
CA ALA A 214 26.63 -20.42 45.13
C ALA A 214 26.68 -20.17 46.64
#